data_AF-A0A3N5FSC6-F1
#
_entry.id   AF-A0A3N5FSC6-F1
#
_cell.length_a   1.000
_cell.length_b   1.000
_cell.length_c   1.000
_cell.angle_alpha   90.00
_cell.angle_beta   90.00
_cell.angle_gamma   90.00
#
_symmetry.space_group_name_H-M   'P 1'
#
loop_
_entity.id
_entity.type
_entity.pdbx_description
1 polymer ?
#
loop_
_entity_poly.entity_id
_entity_poly.type
_entity_poly.pdbx_seq_one_letter_code
_entity_poly.pdbx_strand_id
1 'polypeptide(L)'
;MSDAIARLAQLHGVAESYLDYRGRPREVSIESRAAILAAMGVDASQEASAHSAISQHEITRWTRMAPPVVVASESGPIRLSVTAPKALRAKSIGWTLRLENGDTRDGTAALASLATIENGEADGRAYSRLALELPAGPLGYHTLSLTLDTGLSSEVRVIVAPERCYEPAALARGERVWGIAVQLYSLRSERNWGMGDFRDLRELIRLAAPLGGGVIGLNPLHALMPADPAQISPYSPSSRLFLNVLYISVEDAPDYAESAAAKSLVAERRFQALLRNLRATKNVDYVRVAGAKFEVLKLLYANFRSEHLGRDSPRAAPFREFVASQGDPLQLHATYDALDAHWRLQGPQYWGWPSWPEEYQDPTSPAVMRFARERAQDIEYFLYLQWLADAQLREAQQTARECGMSIGLYGDVAVGANSAGSETWSNRHLYLQGASVGAPPDALALKGQDWGIPPQHPEELRAQQHRPFISLVANNMHEVAALRLDHVMTLYRLWWVPRGRLSKDG
;
A
#
# COMPACT_ATOMS: atom_id res chain seq x y z
N MET A 1 18.63 -30.99 -12.80
CA MET A 1 18.59 -29.55 -12.43
C MET A 1 17.40 -28.80 -13.04
N SER A 2 17.19 -28.83 -14.37
CA SER A 2 16.08 -28.12 -15.06
C SER A 2 14.69 -28.50 -14.51
N ASP A 3 14.42 -29.79 -14.32
CA ASP A 3 13.12 -30.26 -13.85
C ASP A 3 12.82 -29.85 -12.40
N ALA A 4 13.84 -29.85 -11.54
CA ALA A 4 13.71 -29.39 -10.16
C ALA A 4 13.39 -27.89 -10.09
N ILE A 5 14.06 -27.05 -10.90
CA ILE A 5 13.78 -25.61 -10.99
C ILE A 5 12.38 -25.38 -11.56
N ALA A 6 11.97 -26.10 -12.61
CA ALA A 6 10.65 -25.99 -13.18
C ALA A 6 9.55 -26.34 -12.16
N ARG A 7 9.72 -27.44 -11.42
CA ARG A 7 8.79 -27.82 -10.35
C ARG A 7 8.73 -26.79 -9.24
N LEU A 8 9.87 -26.27 -8.79
CA LEU A 8 9.95 -25.28 -7.73
C LEU A 8 9.31 -23.94 -8.16
N ALA A 9 9.56 -23.50 -9.40
CA ALA A 9 8.91 -22.34 -10.01
C ALA A 9 7.37 -22.49 -10.01
N GLN A 10 6.86 -23.66 -10.39
CA GLN A 10 5.43 -23.95 -10.37
C GLN A 10 4.84 -23.86 -8.95
N LEU A 11 5.54 -24.39 -7.93
CA LEU A 11 5.10 -24.33 -6.54
C LEU A 11 4.99 -22.89 -6.01
N HIS A 12 5.85 -21.99 -6.49
CA HIS A 12 5.84 -20.57 -6.13
C HIS A 12 5.02 -19.68 -7.09
N GLY A 13 4.31 -20.27 -8.05
CA GLY A 13 3.44 -19.54 -8.98
C GLY A 13 4.18 -18.75 -10.08
N VAL A 14 5.43 -19.10 -10.36
CA VAL A 14 6.20 -18.52 -11.47
C VAL A 14 5.81 -19.22 -12.77
N ALA A 15 5.37 -18.44 -13.77
CA ALA A 15 4.87 -18.97 -15.03
C ALA A 15 5.97 -19.66 -15.87
N GLU A 16 5.60 -20.75 -16.54
CA GLU A 16 6.49 -21.45 -17.50
C GLU A 16 6.47 -20.80 -18.89
N SER A 17 5.36 -20.15 -19.24
CA SER A 17 5.15 -19.49 -20.52
C SER A 17 4.12 -18.38 -20.42
N TYR A 18 4.11 -17.51 -21.44
CA TYR A 18 3.11 -16.44 -21.60
C TYR A 18 2.79 -16.23 -23.08
N LEU A 19 1.70 -15.52 -23.37
CA LEU A 19 1.40 -15.04 -24.71
C LEU A 19 1.97 -13.63 -24.88
N ASP A 20 2.77 -13.41 -25.92
CA ASP A 20 3.24 -12.07 -26.27
C ASP A 20 2.10 -11.20 -26.82
N TYR A 21 2.36 -9.91 -27.01
CA TYR A 21 1.35 -8.95 -27.53
C TYR A 21 0.81 -9.29 -28.93
N ARG A 22 1.42 -10.26 -29.64
CA ARG A 22 0.96 -10.78 -30.93
C ARG A 22 0.20 -12.10 -30.79
N GLY A 23 -0.08 -12.54 -29.56
CA GLY A 23 -0.74 -13.79 -29.26
C GLY A 23 0.13 -15.03 -29.46
N ARG A 24 1.46 -14.87 -29.58
CA ARG A 24 2.37 -16.01 -29.77
C ARG A 24 2.86 -16.53 -28.42
N PRO A 25 2.89 -17.85 -28.21
CA PRO A 25 3.45 -18.42 -26.99
C PRO A 25 4.95 -18.15 -26.90
N ARG A 26 5.40 -17.82 -25.69
CA ARG A 26 6.79 -17.61 -25.30
C ARG A 26 7.08 -18.43 -24.07
N GLU A 27 8.16 -19.19 -24.10
CA GLU A 27 8.65 -19.90 -22.92
C GLU A 27 9.51 -18.98 -22.07
N VAL A 28 9.38 -19.12 -20.75
CA VAL A 28 10.24 -18.46 -19.77
C VAL A 28 11.46 -19.36 -19.54
N SER A 29 12.65 -18.80 -19.75
CA SER A 29 13.88 -19.57 -19.60
C SER A 29 14.08 -20.08 -18.17
N ILE A 30 14.79 -21.19 -18.01
CA ILE A 30 15.10 -21.77 -16.68
C ILE A 30 15.91 -20.77 -15.85
N GLU A 31 16.81 -20.01 -16.48
CA GLU A 31 17.64 -18.99 -15.83
C GLU A 31 16.82 -17.82 -15.31
N SER A 32 15.71 -17.48 -15.98
CA SER A 32 14.80 -16.40 -15.55
C SER A 32 13.93 -16.88 -14.40
N ARG A 33 13.41 -18.11 -14.47
CA ARG A 33 12.71 -18.77 -13.36
C ARG A 33 13.59 -18.89 -12.12
N ALA A 34 14.85 -19.32 -12.27
CA ALA A 34 15.81 -19.40 -11.17
C ALA A 34 16.13 -18.02 -10.56
N ALA A 35 16.22 -16.97 -11.38
CA ALA A 35 16.45 -15.61 -10.90
C ALA A 35 15.26 -15.04 -10.12
N ILE A 36 14.03 -15.33 -10.55
CA ILE A 36 12.82 -14.98 -9.80
C ILE A 36 12.73 -15.75 -8.48
N LEU A 37 13.02 -17.05 -8.48
CA LEU A 37 13.10 -17.84 -7.25
C LEU A 37 14.13 -17.25 -6.27
N ALA A 38 15.33 -16.89 -6.76
CA ALA A 38 16.34 -16.24 -5.94
C ALA A 38 15.85 -14.88 -5.39
N ALA A 39 15.11 -14.11 -6.18
CA ALA A 39 14.51 -12.85 -5.74
C ALA A 39 13.44 -13.05 -4.65
N MET A 40 12.76 -14.20 -4.65
CA MET A 40 11.84 -14.64 -3.58
C MET A 40 12.58 -15.20 -2.35
N GLY A 41 13.91 -15.23 -2.35
CA GLY A 41 14.71 -15.81 -1.26
C GLY A 41 14.81 -17.34 -1.31
N VAL A 42 14.46 -17.96 -2.43
CA VAL A 42 14.50 -19.42 -2.62
C VAL A 42 15.80 -19.80 -3.34
N ASP A 43 16.66 -20.58 -2.66
CA ASP A 43 17.91 -21.06 -3.27
C ASP A 43 17.64 -22.17 -4.29
N ALA A 44 17.78 -21.81 -5.56
CA ALA A 44 17.73 -22.71 -6.71
C ALA A 44 19.07 -22.79 -7.46
N SER A 45 20.18 -22.39 -6.81
CA SER A 45 21.52 -22.33 -7.44
C SER A 45 22.09 -23.71 -7.76
N GLN A 46 21.68 -24.74 -7.01
CA GLN A 46 22.10 -26.12 -7.17
C GLN A 46 20.88 -27.05 -7.15
N GLU A 47 21.00 -28.22 -7.80
CA GLU A 47 19.93 -29.22 -7.82
C GLU A 47 19.57 -29.73 -6.42
N ALA A 48 20.58 -29.95 -5.58
CA ALA A 48 20.37 -30.33 -4.18
C ALA A 48 19.62 -29.24 -3.39
N SER A 49 19.97 -27.96 -3.57
CA SER A 49 19.25 -26.84 -2.96
C SER A 49 17.79 -26.78 -3.43
N ALA A 50 17.54 -26.95 -4.73
CA ALA A 50 16.18 -26.97 -5.28
C ALA A 50 15.33 -28.12 -4.71
N HIS A 51 15.89 -29.34 -4.61
CA HIS A 51 15.19 -30.46 -3.97
C HIS A 51 14.92 -30.24 -2.48
N SER A 52 15.86 -29.62 -1.77
CA SER A 52 15.68 -29.22 -0.37
C SER A 52 14.55 -28.21 -0.22
N ALA A 53 14.52 -27.17 -1.07
CA ALA A 53 13.46 -26.17 -1.08
C ALA A 53 12.07 -26.77 -1.40
N ILE A 54 11.99 -27.69 -2.38
CA ILE A 54 10.75 -28.44 -2.68
C ILE A 54 10.29 -29.23 -1.45
N SER A 55 11.20 -29.93 -0.78
CA SER A 55 10.89 -30.74 0.41
C SER A 55 10.39 -29.85 1.55
N GLN A 56 11.04 -28.71 1.79
CA GLN A 56 10.63 -27.74 2.81
C GLN A 56 9.27 -27.12 2.50
N HIS A 57 8.98 -26.85 1.21
CA HIS A 57 7.67 -26.36 0.78
C HIS A 57 6.57 -27.38 1.07
N GLU A 58 6.77 -28.66 0.72
CA GLU A 58 5.79 -29.73 1.02
C GLU A 58 5.62 -29.94 2.54
N ILE A 59 6.70 -29.90 3.32
CA ILE A 59 6.62 -29.96 4.79
C ILE A 59 5.76 -28.81 5.33
N THR A 60 6.02 -27.58 4.89
CA THR A 60 5.25 -26.39 5.32
C THR A 60 3.78 -26.51 4.92
N ARG A 61 3.52 -26.99 3.70
CA ARG A 61 2.18 -27.22 3.17
C ARG A 61 1.40 -28.24 3.99
N TRP A 62 2.01 -29.36 4.38
CA TRP A 62 1.34 -30.43 5.13
C TRP A 62 1.25 -30.19 6.64
N THR A 63 2.24 -29.53 7.23
CA THR A 63 2.23 -29.24 8.67
C THR A 63 1.29 -28.09 9.04
N ARG A 64 0.94 -27.22 8.08
CA ARG A 64 -0.04 -26.16 8.28
C ARG A 64 -1.46 -26.73 8.37
N MET A 65 -2.06 -26.63 9.57
CA MET A 65 -3.42 -27.10 9.82
C MET A 65 -4.46 -26.39 8.97
N ALA A 66 -4.42 -25.06 8.86
CA ALA A 66 -5.39 -24.28 8.07
C ALA A 66 -4.69 -23.11 7.35
N PRO A 67 -5.25 -22.61 6.23
CA PRO A 67 -4.72 -21.41 5.58
C PRO A 67 -4.78 -20.20 6.53
N PRO A 68 -3.86 -19.22 6.43
CA PRO A 68 -3.87 -18.04 7.30
C PRO A 68 -5.10 -17.15 7.08
N VAL A 69 -5.66 -17.16 5.86
CA VAL A 69 -6.82 -16.38 5.45
C VAL A 69 -7.67 -17.15 4.43
N VAL A 70 -8.98 -16.96 4.50
CA VAL A 70 -9.98 -17.46 3.55
C VAL A 70 -10.88 -16.31 3.13
N VAL A 71 -11.17 -16.22 1.84
CA VAL A 71 -12.11 -15.24 1.28
C VAL A 71 -13.33 -16.01 0.77
N ALA A 72 -14.53 -15.58 1.18
CA ALA A 72 -15.81 -16.14 0.77
C ALA A 72 -16.73 -15.06 0.20
N SER A 73 -17.66 -15.47 -0.67
CA SER A 73 -18.76 -14.61 -1.13
C SER A 73 -19.85 -14.53 -0.06
N GLU A 74 -20.51 -13.38 0.07
CA GLU A 74 -21.68 -13.20 0.95
C GLU A 74 -22.85 -14.16 0.64
N SER A 75 -22.95 -14.62 -0.61
CA SER A 75 -24.00 -15.52 -1.09
C SER A 75 -23.70 -17.00 -0.83
N GLY A 76 -22.48 -17.33 -0.40
CA GLY A 76 -21.98 -18.71 -0.34
C GLY A 76 -21.48 -19.13 1.05
N PRO A 77 -21.33 -20.44 1.27
CA PRO A 77 -20.74 -20.95 2.50
C PRO A 77 -19.24 -20.60 2.58
N ILE A 78 -18.72 -20.49 3.80
CA ILE A 78 -17.29 -20.31 4.03
C ILE A 78 -16.62 -21.69 3.91
N ARG A 79 -15.76 -21.85 2.89
CA ARG A 79 -15.07 -23.11 2.62
C ARG A 79 -13.59 -23.00 2.91
N LEU A 80 -13.05 -23.96 3.65
CA LEU A 80 -11.63 -24.02 3.96
C LEU A 80 -11.12 -25.46 4.04
N SER A 81 -9.82 -25.62 3.84
CA SER A 81 -9.15 -26.90 4.03
C SER A 81 -8.55 -26.99 5.43
N VAL A 82 -8.68 -28.17 6.04
CA VAL A 82 -8.08 -28.51 7.33
C VAL A 82 -7.18 -29.72 7.14
N THR A 83 -5.91 -29.57 7.49
CA THR A 83 -4.92 -30.64 7.46
C THR A 83 -4.77 -31.25 8.86
N ALA A 84 -4.95 -32.57 8.96
CA ALA A 84 -4.83 -33.32 10.21
C ALA A 84 -3.79 -34.44 10.06
N PRO A 85 -2.81 -34.55 10.98
CA PRO A 85 -1.92 -35.71 11.03
C PRO A 85 -2.70 -36.98 11.38
N LYS A 86 -2.58 -38.03 10.56
CA LYS A 86 -3.28 -39.32 10.79
C LYS A 86 -2.85 -39.98 12.09
N ALA A 87 -1.60 -39.76 12.51
CA ALA A 87 -1.05 -40.29 13.76
C ALA A 87 -1.79 -39.78 15.01
N LEU A 88 -2.37 -38.58 14.95
CA LEU A 88 -3.14 -38.03 16.08
C LEU A 88 -4.48 -38.76 16.29
N ARG A 89 -4.99 -39.47 15.27
CA ARG A 89 -6.29 -40.17 15.30
C ARG A 89 -7.43 -39.27 15.79
N ALA A 90 -7.36 -37.98 15.45
CA ALA A 90 -8.40 -37.02 15.76
C ALA A 90 -9.73 -37.51 15.18
N LYS A 91 -10.83 -37.33 15.93
CA LYS A 91 -12.18 -37.78 15.51
C LYS A 91 -13.08 -36.61 15.15
N SER A 92 -12.83 -35.45 15.73
CA SER A 92 -13.65 -34.26 15.55
C SER A 92 -12.83 -32.98 15.55
N ILE A 93 -13.43 -31.94 14.97
CA ILE A 93 -12.93 -30.57 14.97
C ILE A 93 -14.02 -29.64 15.49
N GLY A 94 -13.71 -28.88 16.53
CA GLY A 94 -14.49 -27.74 16.99
C GLY A 94 -14.05 -26.46 16.28
N TRP A 95 -14.99 -25.55 16.09
CA TRP A 95 -14.74 -24.25 15.50
C TRP A 95 -15.55 -23.14 16.18
N THR A 96 -14.96 -21.96 16.24
CA THR A 96 -15.54 -20.72 16.79
C THR A 96 -15.26 -19.60 15.79
N LEU A 97 -16.29 -19.05 15.17
CA LEU A 97 -16.22 -17.89 14.29
C LEU A 97 -16.66 -16.64 15.06
N ARG A 98 -15.69 -15.78 15.40
CA ARG A 98 -15.92 -14.44 15.93
C ARG A 98 -16.11 -13.47 14.76
N LEU A 99 -17.32 -12.95 14.62
CA LEU A 99 -17.68 -11.95 13.63
C LEU A 99 -17.06 -10.58 13.97
N GLU A 100 -17.03 -9.69 12.98
CA GLU A 100 -16.41 -8.36 13.11
C GLU A 100 -17.13 -7.50 14.14
N ASN A 101 -18.45 -7.66 14.26
CA ASN A 101 -19.29 -6.97 15.23
C ASN A 101 -19.16 -7.52 16.67
N GLY A 102 -18.36 -8.58 16.87
CA GLY A 102 -18.15 -9.23 18.18
C GLY A 102 -19.05 -10.44 18.45
N ASP A 103 -20.05 -10.72 17.62
CA ASP A 103 -20.88 -11.92 17.76
C ASP A 103 -20.07 -13.19 17.49
N THR A 104 -20.47 -14.30 18.11
CA THR A 104 -19.81 -15.59 17.95
C THR A 104 -20.77 -16.65 17.41
N ARG A 105 -20.25 -17.51 16.54
CA ARG A 105 -20.91 -18.74 16.09
C ARG A 105 -19.98 -19.91 16.31
N ASP A 106 -20.51 -21.02 16.77
CA ASP A 106 -19.71 -22.20 17.10
C ASP A 106 -20.30 -23.47 16.49
N GLY A 107 -19.45 -24.48 16.33
CA GLY A 107 -19.92 -25.81 15.95
C GLY A 107 -18.81 -26.84 16.02
N THR A 108 -19.20 -28.08 15.74
CA THR A 108 -18.30 -29.23 15.72
C THR A 108 -18.62 -30.09 14.51
N ALA A 109 -17.60 -30.64 13.87
CA ALA A 109 -17.76 -31.62 12.80
C ALA A 109 -16.95 -32.89 13.12
N ALA A 110 -17.53 -34.06 12.80
CA ALA A 110 -16.78 -35.31 12.82
C ALA A 110 -15.84 -35.33 11.60
N LEU A 111 -14.54 -35.61 11.80
CA LEU A 111 -13.58 -35.65 10.70
C LEU A 111 -13.94 -36.73 9.67
N ALA A 112 -14.56 -37.82 10.11
CA ALA A 112 -15.03 -38.90 9.25
C ALA A 112 -16.19 -38.49 8.31
N SER A 113 -16.91 -37.42 8.60
CA SER A 113 -17.96 -36.89 7.71
C SER A 113 -17.46 -35.83 6.74
N LEU A 114 -16.21 -35.36 6.87
CA LEU A 114 -15.63 -34.38 5.98
C LEU A 114 -15.06 -35.04 4.71
N ALA A 115 -15.27 -34.40 3.56
CA ALA A 115 -14.69 -34.88 2.31
C ALA A 115 -13.16 -34.78 2.35
N THR A 116 -12.46 -35.84 1.95
CA THR A 116 -11.01 -35.80 1.81
C THR A 116 -10.64 -35.13 0.49
N ILE A 117 -9.91 -34.02 0.57
CA ILE A 117 -9.37 -33.29 -0.58
C ILE A 117 -8.13 -34.02 -1.10
N GLU A 118 -7.20 -34.34 -0.19
CA GLU A 118 -5.95 -35.02 -0.54
C GLU A 118 -5.36 -35.75 0.68
N ASN A 119 -4.60 -36.80 0.41
CA ASN A 119 -3.75 -37.48 1.38
C ASN A 119 -2.29 -37.29 0.98
N GLY A 120 -1.39 -37.23 1.95
CA GLY A 120 0.03 -37.15 1.65
C GLY A 120 0.89 -37.45 2.85
N GLU A 121 2.20 -37.37 2.63
CA GLU A 121 3.22 -37.62 3.61
C GLU A 121 4.25 -36.48 3.58
N ALA A 122 4.67 -36.04 4.76
CA ALA A 122 5.77 -35.10 4.91
C ALA A 122 6.54 -35.43 6.19
N ASP A 123 7.87 -35.44 6.10
CA ASP A 123 8.75 -35.75 7.23
C ASP A 123 8.39 -37.07 7.95
N GLY A 124 8.12 -38.12 7.16
CA GLY A 124 7.75 -39.45 7.67
C GLY A 124 6.38 -39.53 8.36
N ARG A 125 5.55 -38.47 8.27
CA ARG A 125 4.23 -38.39 8.88
C ARG A 125 3.15 -38.35 7.81
N ALA A 126 2.13 -39.19 7.96
CA ALA A 126 0.98 -39.19 7.06
C ALA A 126 -0.08 -38.17 7.52
N TYR A 127 -0.65 -37.44 6.56
CA TYR A 127 -1.66 -36.41 6.76
C TYR A 127 -2.89 -36.67 5.88
N SER A 128 -4.02 -36.15 6.32
CA SER A 128 -5.23 -35.98 5.52
C SER A 128 -5.59 -34.49 5.46
N ARG A 129 -5.90 -33.98 4.27
CA ARG A 129 -6.51 -32.67 4.10
C ARG A 129 -7.99 -32.84 3.80
N LEU A 130 -8.82 -32.20 4.61
CA LEU A 130 -10.27 -32.36 4.62
C LEU A 130 -10.94 -31.02 4.27
N ALA A 131 -12.09 -31.08 3.60
CA ALA A 131 -12.91 -29.91 3.34
C ALA A 131 -13.83 -29.64 4.52
N LEU A 132 -13.67 -28.47 5.16
CA LEU A 132 -14.60 -27.94 6.15
C LEU A 132 -15.46 -26.86 5.49
N GLU A 133 -16.76 -26.93 5.73
CA GLU A 133 -17.74 -25.94 5.26
C GLU A 133 -18.48 -25.36 6.47
N LEU A 134 -18.50 -24.03 6.57
CA LEU A 134 -19.21 -23.28 7.59
C LEU A 134 -20.37 -22.50 6.95
N PRO A 135 -21.45 -22.20 7.70
CA PRO A 135 -22.53 -21.36 7.20
C PRO A 135 -22.03 -20.00 6.69
N ALA A 136 -22.74 -19.42 5.73
CA ALA A 136 -22.46 -18.08 5.22
C ALA A 136 -22.45 -17.03 6.35
N GLY A 137 -21.60 -16.01 6.20
CA GLY A 137 -21.42 -14.90 7.14
C GLY A 137 -21.89 -13.56 6.56
N PRO A 138 -22.09 -12.54 7.40
CA PRO A 138 -22.24 -11.17 6.92
C PRO A 138 -20.93 -10.69 6.26
N LEU A 139 -20.98 -9.61 5.49
CA LEU A 139 -19.77 -8.93 5.00
C LEU A 139 -18.87 -8.53 6.16
N GLY A 140 -17.56 -8.63 5.96
CA GLY A 140 -16.58 -8.12 6.93
C GLY A 140 -15.35 -9.00 7.15
N TYR A 141 -14.60 -8.62 8.17
CA TYR A 141 -13.35 -9.27 8.59
C TYR A 141 -13.55 -10.02 9.91
N HIS A 142 -13.54 -11.35 9.86
CA HIS A 142 -13.84 -12.22 10.98
C HIS A 142 -12.62 -13.07 11.38
N THR A 143 -12.70 -13.67 12.56
CA THR A 143 -11.67 -14.57 13.09
C THR A 143 -12.27 -15.95 13.37
N LEU A 144 -11.71 -16.99 12.76
CA LEU A 144 -12.10 -18.38 12.95
C LEU A 144 -11.02 -19.11 13.75
N SER A 145 -11.38 -19.59 14.92
CA SER A 145 -10.55 -20.51 15.71
C SER A 145 -10.97 -21.95 15.44
N LEU A 146 -10.01 -22.82 15.18
CA LEU A 146 -10.20 -24.24 14.91
C LEU A 146 -9.45 -25.06 15.94
N THR A 147 -10.03 -26.16 16.44
CA THR A 147 -9.37 -27.05 17.39
C THR A 147 -9.78 -28.49 17.16
N LEU A 148 -8.82 -29.37 16.87
CA LEU A 148 -9.03 -30.81 16.88
C LEU A 148 -9.28 -31.28 18.32
N ASP A 149 -10.03 -32.37 18.50
CA ASP A 149 -10.21 -33.02 19.81
C ASP A 149 -8.90 -33.49 20.47
N THR A 150 -7.80 -33.51 19.72
CA THR A 150 -6.45 -33.78 20.21
C THR A 150 -5.71 -32.52 20.70
N GLY A 151 -6.34 -31.35 20.66
CA GLY A 151 -5.79 -30.06 21.11
C GLY A 151 -5.00 -29.27 20.05
N LEU A 152 -4.74 -29.84 18.87
CA LEU A 152 -4.11 -29.11 17.76
C LEU A 152 -5.06 -28.00 17.30
N SER A 153 -4.59 -26.76 17.26
CA SER A 153 -5.42 -25.60 16.96
C SER A 153 -4.78 -24.66 15.94
N SER A 154 -5.63 -23.84 15.32
CA SER A 154 -5.22 -22.83 14.34
C SER A 154 -6.21 -21.67 14.34
N GLU A 155 -5.72 -20.47 14.05
CA GLU A 155 -6.54 -19.29 13.81
C GLU A 155 -6.47 -18.88 12.34
N VAL A 156 -7.62 -18.56 11.77
CA VAL A 156 -7.80 -18.20 10.36
C VAL A 156 -8.55 -16.88 10.28
N ARG A 157 -8.08 -15.94 9.46
CA ARG A 157 -8.91 -14.79 9.08
C ARG A 157 -9.94 -15.23 8.05
N VAL A 158 -11.21 -14.90 8.30
CA VAL A 158 -12.27 -15.09 7.31
C VAL A 158 -12.69 -13.74 6.80
N ILE A 159 -12.63 -13.53 5.49
CA ILE A 159 -13.08 -12.32 4.81
C ILE A 159 -14.31 -12.67 4.00
N VAL A 160 -15.45 -12.07 4.31
CA VAL A 160 -16.66 -12.23 3.51
C VAL A 160 -16.83 -10.97 2.67
N ALA A 161 -16.83 -11.13 1.34
CA ALA A 161 -16.83 -10.05 0.37
C ALA A 161 -18.12 -10.06 -0.47
N PRO A 162 -18.58 -8.88 -0.95
CA PRO A 162 -19.71 -8.81 -1.87
C PRO A 162 -19.31 -9.32 -3.26
N GLU A 163 -20.28 -9.75 -4.06
CA GLU A 163 -20.02 -10.20 -5.43
C GLU A 163 -19.69 -9.06 -6.40
N ARG A 164 -20.08 -7.82 -6.06
CA ARG A 164 -19.88 -6.63 -6.88
C ARG A 164 -19.35 -5.48 -6.03
N CYS A 165 -18.49 -4.67 -6.63
CA CYS A 165 -18.08 -3.39 -6.06
C CYS A 165 -19.26 -2.43 -5.99
N TYR A 166 -19.14 -1.42 -5.12
CA TYR A 166 -20.08 -0.31 -5.05
C TYR A 166 -20.19 0.43 -6.40
N GLU A 167 -21.40 0.82 -6.75
CA GLU A 167 -21.71 1.64 -7.93
C GLU A 167 -22.46 2.91 -7.48
N PRO A 168 -21.98 4.12 -7.81
CA PRO A 168 -22.68 5.36 -7.51
C PRO A 168 -24.12 5.38 -8.05
N ALA A 169 -25.06 5.95 -7.28
CA ALA A 169 -26.49 5.92 -7.60
C ALA A 169 -26.84 6.47 -9.00
N ALA A 170 -26.11 7.48 -9.48
CA ALA A 170 -26.28 8.01 -10.84
C ALA A 170 -25.99 6.94 -11.91
N LEU A 171 -24.89 6.20 -11.76
CA LEU A 171 -24.52 5.13 -12.70
C LEU A 171 -25.48 3.94 -12.60
N ALA A 172 -25.90 3.57 -11.38
CA ALA A 172 -26.89 2.52 -11.16
C ALA A 172 -28.26 2.82 -11.81
N ARG A 173 -28.62 4.11 -11.96
CA ARG A 173 -29.81 4.55 -12.72
C ARG A 173 -29.58 4.64 -14.23
N GLY A 174 -28.39 4.33 -14.73
CA GLY A 174 -28.04 4.39 -16.14
C GLY A 174 -27.70 5.80 -16.65
N GLU A 175 -27.49 6.77 -15.75
CA GLU A 175 -27.12 8.13 -16.13
C GLU A 175 -25.68 8.17 -16.70
N ARG A 176 -25.42 9.16 -17.56
CA ARG A 176 -24.08 9.40 -18.11
C ARG A 176 -23.43 10.55 -17.33
N VAL A 177 -22.33 10.25 -16.65
CA VAL A 177 -21.53 11.22 -15.89
C VAL A 177 -20.28 11.58 -16.68
N TRP A 178 -19.96 12.87 -16.77
CA TRP A 178 -18.69 13.36 -17.29
C TRP A 178 -17.92 14.11 -16.20
N GLY A 179 -16.62 14.29 -16.41
CA GLY A 179 -15.77 15.04 -15.49
C GLY A 179 -14.42 15.38 -16.08
N ILE A 180 -13.54 15.93 -15.25
CA ILE A 180 -12.19 16.37 -15.65
C ILE A 180 -11.17 15.44 -15.03
N ALA A 181 -10.34 14.79 -15.85
CA ALA A 181 -9.14 14.12 -15.38
C ALA A 181 -7.97 15.11 -15.40
N VAL A 182 -7.35 15.34 -14.24
CA VAL A 182 -6.31 16.35 -14.05
C VAL A 182 -5.08 15.76 -13.37
N GLN A 183 -3.90 16.17 -13.84
CA GLN A 183 -2.66 16.04 -13.09
C GLN A 183 -2.63 17.23 -12.11
N LEU A 184 -3.01 17.03 -10.85
CA LEU A 184 -3.22 18.10 -9.86
C LEU A 184 -2.03 19.04 -9.80
N TYR A 185 -0.81 18.50 -9.76
CA TYR A 185 0.42 19.28 -9.71
C TYR A 185 0.59 20.26 -10.89
N SER A 186 -0.06 20.02 -12.03
CA SER A 186 0.00 20.86 -13.21
C SER A 186 -0.93 22.07 -13.19
N LEU A 187 -1.88 22.14 -12.25
CA LEU A 187 -2.79 23.28 -12.14
C LEU A 187 -2.02 24.56 -11.83
N ARG A 188 -2.42 25.65 -12.49
CA ARG A 188 -1.91 27.00 -12.28
C ARG A 188 -3.06 27.87 -11.81
N SER A 189 -2.78 28.70 -10.81
CA SER A 189 -3.67 29.78 -10.40
C SER A 189 -2.88 31.06 -10.19
N GLU A 190 -3.55 32.13 -9.75
CA GLU A 190 -2.89 33.36 -9.27
C GLU A 190 -2.42 33.25 -7.81
N ARG A 191 -2.78 32.18 -7.09
CA ARG A 191 -2.44 31.96 -5.66
C ARG A 191 -1.46 30.84 -5.32
N ASN A 192 -1.53 29.68 -5.98
CA ASN A 192 -0.63 28.53 -5.69
C ASN A 192 0.88 28.81 -5.80
N TRP A 193 1.72 28.01 -5.15
CA TRP A 193 3.15 28.33 -5.04
C TRP A 193 3.99 27.79 -6.21
N GLY A 194 3.43 27.77 -7.43
CA GLY A 194 4.07 27.24 -8.65
C GLY A 194 3.75 25.79 -8.97
N MET A 195 2.86 25.17 -8.19
CA MET A 195 2.36 23.81 -8.35
C MET A 195 0.91 23.79 -7.87
N GLY A 196 0.05 23.04 -8.55
CA GLY A 196 -1.34 22.87 -8.12
C GLY A 196 -1.44 22.20 -6.75
N ASP A 197 -2.34 22.70 -5.90
CA ASP A 197 -2.54 22.25 -4.51
C ASP A 197 -4.01 21.96 -4.18
N PHE A 198 -4.32 21.58 -2.94
CA PHE A 198 -5.70 21.24 -2.55
C PHE A 198 -6.67 22.44 -2.59
N ARG A 199 -6.19 23.68 -2.51
CA ARG A 199 -7.04 24.85 -2.79
C ARG A 199 -7.40 24.90 -4.27
N ASP A 200 -6.43 24.71 -5.16
CA ASP A 200 -6.71 24.69 -6.60
C ASP A 200 -7.67 23.56 -6.99
N LEU A 201 -7.60 22.41 -6.31
CA LEU A 201 -8.57 21.33 -6.49
C LEU A 201 -10.00 21.79 -6.14
N ARG A 202 -10.18 22.48 -5.01
CA ARG A 202 -11.48 23.04 -4.62
C ARG A 202 -12.01 24.08 -5.60
N GLU A 203 -11.13 24.93 -6.12
CA GLU A 203 -11.52 25.89 -7.16
C GLU A 203 -11.91 25.18 -8.47
N LEU A 204 -11.17 24.15 -8.89
CA LEU A 204 -11.53 23.35 -10.07
C LEU A 204 -12.91 22.70 -9.91
N ILE A 205 -13.21 22.17 -8.72
CA ILE A 205 -14.53 21.62 -8.39
C ILE A 205 -15.62 22.69 -8.55
N ARG A 206 -15.44 23.87 -7.95
CA ARG A 206 -16.40 24.99 -8.03
C ARG A 206 -16.60 25.51 -9.46
N LEU A 207 -15.59 25.38 -10.31
CA LEU A 207 -15.68 25.73 -11.73
C LEU A 207 -16.40 24.65 -12.56
N ALA A 208 -16.15 23.37 -12.28
CA ALA A 208 -16.67 22.26 -13.08
C ALA A 208 -18.12 21.90 -12.73
N ALA A 209 -18.48 21.92 -11.44
CA ALA A 209 -19.79 21.44 -10.99
C ALA A 209 -20.98 22.23 -11.58
N PRO A 210 -20.98 23.57 -11.67
CA PRO A 210 -22.07 24.33 -12.30
C PRO A 210 -22.26 24.03 -13.79
N LEU A 211 -21.24 23.48 -14.46
CA LEU A 211 -21.30 23.05 -15.86
C LEU A 211 -21.82 21.60 -16.01
N GLY A 212 -22.19 20.95 -14.90
CA GLY A 212 -22.65 19.56 -14.87
C GLY A 212 -21.53 18.52 -14.74
N GLY A 213 -20.30 18.94 -14.42
CA GLY A 213 -19.19 18.02 -14.14
C GLY A 213 -19.45 17.25 -12.85
N GLY A 214 -19.58 15.93 -12.93
CA GLY A 214 -19.93 15.07 -11.78
C GLY A 214 -18.74 14.38 -11.11
N VAL A 215 -17.53 14.52 -11.67
CA VAL A 215 -16.32 13.87 -11.15
C VAL A 215 -15.05 14.67 -11.47
N ILE A 216 -14.08 14.68 -10.55
CA ILE A 216 -12.70 15.12 -10.81
C ILE A 216 -11.75 13.94 -10.60
N GLY A 217 -11.11 13.50 -11.68
CA GLY A 217 -10.09 12.46 -11.67
C GLY A 217 -8.72 13.01 -11.36
N LEU A 218 -8.02 12.37 -10.42
CA LEU A 218 -6.72 12.81 -9.94
C LEU A 218 -5.64 11.82 -10.35
N ASN A 219 -4.41 12.32 -10.49
CA ASN A 219 -3.24 11.46 -10.41
C ASN A 219 -3.08 10.89 -8.99
N PRO A 220 -2.21 9.88 -8.80
CA PRO A 220 -1.93 9.38 -7.47
C PRO A 220 -1.45 10.50 -6.54
N LEU A 221 -2.06 10.60 -5.37
CA LEU A 221 -1.73 11.61 -4.35
C LEU A 221 -0.76 11.08 -3.28
N HIS A 222 -0.21 9.89 -3.51
CA HIS A 222 0.69 9.16 -2.63
C HIS A 222 1.89 9.97 -2.14
N ALA A 223 2.30 9.73 -0.90
CA ALA A 223 3.49 10.34 -0.31
C ALA A 223 4.72 10.05 -1.16
N LEU A 224 5.39 11.11 -1.61
CA LEU A 224 6.69 11.04 -2.30
C LEU A 224 7.81 11.10 -1.26
N MET A 225 8.95 11.72 -1.59
CA MET A 225 10.12 11.81 -0.71
C MET A 225 10.37 13.28 -0.34
N PRO A 226 9.90 13.78 0.82
CA PRO A 226 10.08 15.19 1.21
C PRO A 226 11.55 15.64 1.25
N ALA A 227 12.45 14.71 1.60
CA ALA A 227 13.90 14.97 1.66
C ALA A 227 14.61 14.83 0.30
N ASP A 228 13.93 14.33 -0.74
CA ASP A 228 14.40 14.29 -2.13
C ASP A 228 13.27 14.74 -3.10
N PRO A 229 12.93 16.04 -3.12
CA PRO A 229 11.82 16.56 -3.93
C PRO A 229 12.05 16.45 -5.45
N ALA A 230 13.22 15.98 -5.91
CA ALA A 230 13.46 15.67 -7.31
C ALA A 230 12.80 14.34 -7.74
N GLN A 231 12.37 13.50 -6.78
CA GLN A 231 11.57 12.30 -7.05
C GLN A 231 10.11 12.67 -7.26
N ILE A 232 9.78 13.07 -8.49
CA ILE A 232 8.50 13.71 -8.82
C ILE A 232 7.40 12.75 -9.31
N SER A 233 7.74 11.49 -9.60
CA SER A 233 6.78 10.55 -10.21
C SER A 233 5.71 10.10 -9.20
N PRO A 234 4.42 10.37 -9.43
CA PRO A 234 3.33 9.84 -8.59
C PRO A 234 3.25 8.31 -8.56
N TYR A 235 3.92 7.65 -9.52
CA TYR A 235 3.91 6.20 -9.69
C TYR A 235 5.12 5.50 -9.05
N SER A 236 6.06 6.25 -8.44
CA SER A 236 7.12 5.69 -7.59
C SER A 236 7.10 6.35 -6.21
N PRO A 237 5.98 6.23 -5.46
CA PRO A 237 5.82 6.90 -4.17
C PRO A 237 6.64 6.25 -3.07
N SER A 238 6.99 7.02 -2.04
CA SER A 238 7.53 6.48 -0.78
C SER A 238 6.52 5.56 -0.10
N SER A 239 5.24 5.97 -0.09
CA SER A 239 4.13 5.17 0.43
C SER A 239 2.83 5.49 -0.27
N ARG A 240 2.07 4.45 -0.60
CA ARG A 240 0.71 4.52 -1.13
C ARG A 240 -0.36 4.65 -0.05
N LEU A 241 0.04 4.63 1.23
CA LEU A 241 -0.89 4.75 2.38
C LEU A 241 -1.08 6.20 2.84
N PHE A 242 -0.17 7.10 2.48
CA PHE A 242 -0.10 8.47 2.97
C PHE A 242 -0.04 9.46 1.82
N LEU A 243 -0.20 10.75 2.10
CA LEU A 243 -0.36 11.80 1.09
C LEU A 243 0.94 12.55 0.79
N ASN A 244 1.08 13.02 -0.45
CA ASN A 244 2.12 13.96 -0.83
C ASN A 244 1.84 15.33 -0.20
N VAL A 245 2.60 15.65 0.84
CA VAL A 245 2.51 16.89 1.60
C VAL A 245 2.79 18.15 0.76
N LEU A 246 3.35 18.03 -0.45
CA LEU A 246 3.50 19.17 -1.36
C LEU A 246 2.16 19.68 -1.90
N TYR A 247 1.06 18.92 -1.81
CA TYR A 247 -0.27 19.40 -2.16
C TYR A 247 -0.93 20.26 -1.08
N ILE A 248 -0.33 20.41 0.10
CA ILE A 248 -0.83 21.34 1.13
C ILE A 248 -0.83 22.76 0.56
N SER A 249 -1.99 23.41 0.60
CA SER A 249 -2.11 24.84 0.39
C SER A 249 -1.73 25.55 1.69
N VAL A 250 -0.54 26.15 1.71
CA VAL A 250 0.09 26.66 2.94
C VAL A 250 -0.72 27.79 3.57
N GLU A 251 -1.28 28.67 2.76
CA GLU A 251 -2.09 29.81 3.21
C GLU A 251 -3.46 29.39 3.76
N ASP A 252 -3.87 28.14 3.53
CA ASP A 252 -5.15 27.57 4.01
C ASP A 252 -5.01 26.77 5.29
N ALA A 253 -3.77 26.44 5.69
CA ALA A 253 -3.53 25.87 6.99
C ALA A 253 -3.97 26.90 8.05
N PRO A 254 -4.83 26.54 9.03
CA PRO A 254 -5.32 27.50 10.02
C PRO A 254 -4.17 28.20 10.78
N ASP A 255 -3.08 27.47 11.01
CA ASP A 255 -1.85 27.97 11.65
C ASP A 255 -1.17 29.11 10.88
N TYR A 256 -1.42 29.26 9.58
CA TYR A 256 -0.88 30.37 8.80
C TYR A 256 -1.48 31.71 9.22
N ALA A 257 -2.79 31.74 9.51
CA ALA A 257 -3.46 32.96 9.98
C ALA A 257 -2.91 33.40 11.35
N GLU A 258 -2.49 32.45 12.18
CA GLU A 258 -2.02 32.67 13.55
C GLU A 258 -0.51 32.98 13.61
N SER A 259 0.30 32.45 12.69
CA SER A 259 1.75 32.63 12.70
C SER A 259 2.19 33.97 12.09
N ALA A 260 2.47 34.96 12.96
CA ALA A 260 3.04 36.24 12.55
C ALA A 260 4.39 36.08 11.82
N ALA A 261 5.20 35.10 12.24
CA ALA A 261 6.48 34.79 11.61
C ALA A 261 6.29 34.29 10.17
N ALA A 262 5.35 33.37 9.94
CA ALA A 262 5.04 32.87 8.60
C ALA A 262 4.52 33.98 7.68
N LYS A 263 3.57 34.78 8.16
CA LYS A 263 3.03 35.93 7.41
C LYS A 263 4.12 36.94 7.07
N SER A 264 5.01 37.24 8.02
CA SER A 264 6.12 38.18 7.79
C SER A 264 7.08 37.66 6.72
N LEU A 265 7.50 36.39 6.81
CA LEU A 265 8.38 35.75 5.83
C LEU A 265 7.75 35.76 4.42
N VAL A 266 6.48 35.35 4.31
CA VAL A 266 5.78 35.33 3.01
C VAL A 266 5.61 36.75 2.45
N ALA A 267 5.41 37.77 3.28
CA ALA A 267 5.30 39.16 2.85
C ALA A 267 6.65 39.77 2.38
N GLU A 268 7.79 39.15 2.68
CA GLU A 268 9.10 39.66 2.25
C GLU A 268 9.20 39.75 0.73
N ARG A 269 9.79 40.84 0.22
CA ARG A 269 9.96 41.06 -1.22
C ARG A 269 10.68 39.90 -1.91
N ARG A 270 11.67 39.30 -1.25
CA ARG A 270 12.42 38.14 -1.77
C ARG A 270 11.54 36.90 -1.92
N PHE A 271 10.67 36.63 -0.94
CA PHE A 271 9.78 35.47 -0.97
C PHE A 271 8.68 35.67 -2.01
N GLN A 272 8.09 36.86 -2.08
CA GLN A 272 7.13 37.20 -3.15
C GLN A 272 7.75 37.11 -4.55
N ALA A 273 9.01 37.51 -4.73
CA ALA A 273 9.73 37.33 -5.99
C ALA A 273 9.98 35.85 -6.31
N LEU A 274 10.32 35.03 -5.30
CA LEU A 274 10.43 33.58 -5.44
C LEU A 274 9.09 32.98 -5.93
N LEU A 275 7.97 33.29 -5.28
CA LEU A 275 6.66 32.78 -5.68
C LEU A 275 6.29 33.19 -7.10
N ARG A 276 6.47 34.47 -7.49
CA ARG A 276 6.23 34.92 -8.88
C ARG A 276 7.07 34.13 -9.88
N ASN A 277 8.34 33.88 -9.57
CA ASN A 277 9.22 33.10 -10.44
C ASN A 277 8.76 31.64 -10.56
N LEU A 278 8.35 31.00 -9.46
CA LEU A 278 7.84 29.62 -9.46
C LEU A 278 6.54 29.48 -10.27
N ARG A 279 5.65 30.46 -10.18
CA ARG A 279 4.42 30.50 -11.00
C ARG A 279 4.72 30.63 -12.49
N ALA A 280 5.76 31.37 -12.85
CA ALA A 280 6.11 31.69 -14.22
C ALA A 280 6.90 30.56 -14.93
N THR A 281 7.41 29.56 -14.21
CA THR A 281 8.13 28.45 -14.84
C THR A 281 7.21 27.66 -15.77
N LYS A 282 7.73 27.13 -16.89
CA LYS A 282 6.95 26.26 -17.80
C LYS A 282 6.60 24.92 -17.14
N ASN A 283 7.58 24.32 -16.46
CA ASN A 283 7.44 23.06 -15.72
C ASN A 283 7.48 23.34 -14.22
N VAL A 284 6.83 22.51 -13.42
CA VAL A 284 6.87 22.60 -11.95
C VAL A 284 8.32 22.42 -11.48
N ASP A 285 8.82 23.39 -10.70
CA ASP A 285 10.14 23.33 -10.06
C ASP A 285 9.99 22.73 -8.66
N TYR A 286 9.86 21.41 -8.58
CA TYR A 286 9.53 20.70 -7.33
C TYR A 286 10.51 20.99 -6.19
N VAL A 287 11.81 21.09 -6.49
CA VAL A 287 12.84 21.36 -5.48
C VAL A 287 12.62 22.72 -4.84
N ARG A 288 12.38 23.77 -5.64
CA ARG A 288 12.16 25.11 -5.09
C ARG A 288 10.76 25.30 -4.50
N VAL A 289 9.74 24.62 -5.04
CA VAL A 289 8.40 24.57 -4.45
C VAL A 289 8.45 23.93 -3.07
N ALA A 290 9.10 22.77 -2.94
CA ALA A 290 9.31 22.09 -1.67
C ALA A 290 10.10 22.96 -0.68
N GLY A 291 11.18 23.59 -1.13
CA GLY A 291 11.95 24.54 -0.32
C GLY A 291 11.09 25.68 0.24
N ALA A 292 10.30 26.34 -0.62
CA ALA A 292 9.40 27.42 -0.20
C ALA A 292 8.32 26.92 0.78
N LYS A 293 7.64 25.82 0.46
CA LYS A 293 6.56 25.28 1.30
C LYS A 293 7.09 24.81 2.65
N PHE A 294 8.17 24.02 2.70
CA PHE A 294 8.70 23.48 3.95
C PHE A 294 9.33 24.54 4.85
N GLU A 295 9.88 25.63 4.30
CA GLU A 295 10.35 26.77 5.11
C GLU A 295 9.20 27.35 5.94
N VAL A 296 8.03 27.55 5.31
CA VAL A 296 6.86 28.13 5.98
C VAL A 296 6.12 27.10 6.83
N LEU A 297 5.96 25.86 6.38
CA LEU A 297 5.30 24.79 7.12
C LEU A 297 6.01 24.48 8.46
N LYS A 298 7.34 24.62 8.53
CA LYS A 298 8.08 24.54 9.81
C LYS A 298 7.69 25.64 10.79
N LEU A 299 7.46 26.86 10.31
CA LEU A 299 6.97 27.97 11.14
C LEU A 299 5.53 27.73 11.60
N LEU A 300 4.69 27.13 10.74
CA LEU A 300 3.32 26.77 11.09
C LEU A 300 3.28 25.70 12.17
N TYR A 301 4.08 24.65 12.01
CA TYR A 301 4.21 23.61 13.02
C TYR A 301 4.75 24.15 14.35
N ALA A 302 5.78 25.01 14.32
CA ALA A 302 6.30 25.62 15.54
C ALA A 302 5.22 26.41 16.29
N ASN A 303 4.40 27.19 15.57
CA ASN A 303 3.25 27.89 16.13
C ASN A 303 2.18 26.92 16.65
N PHE A 304 1.80 25.92 15.87
CA PHE A 304 0.83 24.89 16.27
C PHE A 304 1.25 24.20 17.56
N ARG A 305 2.53 23.84 17.65
CA ARG A 305 3.09 23.17 18.81
C ARG A 305 3.11 24.06 20.05
N SER A 306 3.44 25.35 19.93
CA SER A 306 3.45 26.25 21.09
C SER A 306 2.05 26.67 21.54
N GLU A 307 1.18 27.01 20.60
CA GLU A 307 -0.14 27.61 20.90
C GLU A 307 -1.24 26.56 21.07
N HIS A 308 -1.14 25.41 20.40
CA HIS A 308 -2.16 24.38 20.48
C HIS A 308 -1.71 23.16 21.28
N LEU A 309 -0.60 22.51 20.93
CA LEU A 309 -0.16 21.31 21.66
C LEU A 309 0.31 21.61 23.08
N GLY A 310 1.16 22.63 23.24
CA GLY A 310 1.73 23.00 24.53
C GLY A 310 0.73 23.60 25.52
N ARG A 311 -0.39 24.15 25.02
CA ARG A 311 -1.47 24.74 25.82
C ARG A 311 -2.74 23.91 25.86
N ASP A 312 -2.73 22.74 25.22
CA ASP A 312 -3.87 21.85 25.11
C ASP A 312 -5.15 22.53 24.59
N SER A 313 -5.01 23.36 23.56
CA SER A 313 -6.16 24.06 22.98
C SER A 313 -7.13 23.09 22.26
N PRO A 314 -8.35 23.51 21.89
CA PRO A 314 -9.29 22.68 21.13
C PRO A 314 -8.76 22.12 19.80
N ARG A 315 -7.72 22.71 19.19
CA ARG A 315 -7.09 22.18 17.96
C ARG A 315 -6.12 21.02 18.22
N ALA A 316 -5.65 20.83 19.46
CA ALA A 316 -4.75 19.74 19.81
C ALA A 316 -5.46 18.38 19.78
N ALA A 317 -6.72 18.32 20.21
CA ALA A 317 -7.48 17.07 20.27
C ALA A 317 -7.68 16.44 18.88
N PRO A 318 -8.19 17.14 17.84
CA PRO A 318 -8.31 16.57 16.49
C PRO A 318 -7.01 16.07 15.88
N PHE A 319 -5.87 16.73 16.17
CA PHE A 319 -4.56 16.25 15.74
C PHE A 319 -4.19 14.94 16.43
N ARG A 320 -4.32 14.87 17.76
CA ARG A 320 -4.03 13.63 18.51
C ARG A 320 -4.96 12.50 18.12
N GLU A 321 -6.23 12.78 17.88
CA GLU A 321 -7.22 11.83 17.38
C GLU A 321 -6.85 11.32 15.98
N PHE A 322 -6.45 12.21 15.07
CA PHE A 322 -5.94 11.82 13.77
C PHE A 322 -4.74 10.87 13.90
N VAL A 323 -3.71 11.25 14.67
CA VAL A 323 -2.53 10.41 14.89
C VAL A 323 -2.91 9.05 15.50
N ALA A 324 -3.76 9.04 16.52
CA ALA A 324 -4.22 7.81 17.16
C ALA A 324 -5.03 6.91 16.21
N SER A 325 -5.89 7.49 15.37
CA SER A 325 -6.72 6.75 14.41
C SER A 325 -5.90 6.11 13.29
N GLN A 326 -4.80 6.74 12.90
CA GLN A 326 -3.89 6.24 11.87
C GLN A 326 -2.87 5.22 12.40
N GLY A 327 -2.58 5.28 13.70
CA GLY A 327 -1.81 4.27 14.44
C GLY A 327 -0.36 4.10 13.98
N ASP A 328 0.19 2.92 14.24
CA ASP A 328 1.59 2.57 13.97
C ASP A 328 2.04 2.81 12.52
N PRO A 329 1.22 2.54 11.47
CA PRO A 329 1.62 2.83 10.09
C PRO A 329 2.02 4.29 9.86
N LEU A 330 1.26 5.25 10.41
CA LEU A 330 1.56 6.68 10.27
C LEU A 330 2.81 7.05 11.09
N GLN A 331 2.94 6.49 12.30
CA GLN A 331 4.11 6.70 13.14
C GLN A 331 5.40 6.24 12.44
N LEU A 332 5.37 5.06 11.79
CA LEU A 332 6.49 4.53 11.03
C LEU A 332 6.80 5.38 9.79
N HIS A 333 5.79 5.85 9.07
CA HIS A 333 5.99 6.74 7.92
C HIS A 333 6.64 8.07 8.33
N ALA A 334 6.15 8.72 9.39
CA ALA A 334 6.75 9.95 9.90
C ALA A 334 8.17 9.72 10.46
N THR A 335 8.42 8.57 11.09
CA THR A 335 9.76 8.17 11.54
C THR A 335 10.71 7.99 10.36
N TYR A 336 10.25 7.35 9.28
CA TYR A 336 11.01 7.20 8.05
C TYR A 336 11.36 8.57 7.44
N ASP A 337 10.41 9.49 7.30
CA ASP A 337 10.68 10.79 6.68
C ASP A 337 11.68 11.61 7.50
N ALA A 338 11.62 11.52 8.85
CA ALA A 338 12.61 12.11 9.74
C ALA A 338 13.99 11.47 9.60
N LEU A 339 14.07 10.14 9.48
CA LEU A 339 15.32 9.42 9.23
C LEU A 339 15.92 9.77 7.87
N ASP A 340 15.12 9.79 6.80
CA ASP A 340 15.58 10.10 5.45
C ASP A 340 16.12 11.54 5.37
N ALA A 341 15.40 12.50 5.98
CA ALA A 341 15.87 13.87 6.12
C ALA A 341 17.19 13.96 6.92
N HIS A 342 17.31 13.19 8.01
CA HIS A 342 18.53 13.16 8.82
C HIS A 342 19.73 12.61 8.05
N TRP A 343 19.57 11.47 7.38
CA TRP A 343 20.66 10.78 6.69
C TRP A 343 21.11 11.49 5.42
N ARG A 344 20.20 12.06 4.64
CA ARG A 344 20.58 12.84 3.44
C ARG A 344 21.43 14.07 3.77
N LEU A 345 21.26 14.67 4.96
CA LEU A 345 22.12 15.75 5.43
C LEU A 345 23.56 15.30 5.75
N GLN A 346 23.78 14.00 5.99
CA GLN A 346 25.11 13.45 6.25
C GLN A 346 25.92 13.20 4.96
N GLY A 347 25.26 13.17 3.79
CA GLY A 347 25.95 13.11 2.50
C GLY A 347 25.16 12.40 1.39
N PRO A 348 25.61 12.55 0.12
CA PRO A 348 24.91 12.06 -1.06
C PRO A 348 24.89 10.54 -1.19
N GLN A 349 25.70 9.81 -0.40
CA GLN A 349 25.68 8.35 -0.36
C GLN A 349 24.38 7.79 0.22
N TYR A 350 23.67 8.59 1.02
CA TYR A 350 22.39 8.21 1.61
C TYR A 350 21.25 8.58 0.67
N TRP A 351 20.80 7.61 -0.12
CA TRP A 351 19.72 7.77 -1.11
C TRP A 351 18.37 7.20 -0.65
N GLY A 352 18.32 6.66 0.57
CA GLY A 352 17.15 6.08 1.22
C GLY A 352 17.53 4.89 2.08
N TRP A 353 16.54 4.20 2.67
CA TRP A 353 16.81 3.18 3.70
C TRP A 353 17.82 2.08 3.34
N PRO A 354 17.94 1.58 2.08
CA PRO A 354 18.92 0.54 1.76
C PRO A 354 20.38 1.00 1.88
N SER A 355 20.61 2.32 1.97
CA SER A 355 21.94 2.94 2.09
C SER A 355 22.26 3.46 3.49
N TRP A 356 21.29 3.46 4.40
CA TRP A 356 21.51 3.85 5.79
C TRP A 356 22.37 2.80 6.50
N PRO A 357 23.00 3.13 7.64
CA PRO A 357 23.64 2.13 8.47
C PRO A 357 22.67 0.99 8.81
N GLU A 358 23.18 -0.24 8.89
CA GLU A 358 22.37 -1.47 9.02
C GLU A 358 21.35 -1.40 10.16
N GLU A 359 21.74 -0.83 11.29
CA GLU A 359 20.88 -0.65 12.47
C GLU A 359 19.66 0.25 12.23
N TYR A 360 19.62 1.08 11.18
CA TYR A 360 18.45 1.90 10.81
C TYR A 360 17.60 1.29 9.70
N GLN A 361 18.02 0.15 9.13
CA GLN A 361 17.27 -0.51 8.06
C GLN A 361 16.11 -1.35 8.58
N ASP A 362 16.09 -1.71 9.87
CA ASP A 362 14.98 -2.40 10.52
C ASP A 362 14.17 -1.39 11.38
N PRO A 363 12.88 -1.15 11.06
CA PRO A 363 12.05 -0.22 11.83
C PRO A 363 11.87 -0.63 13.30
N THR A 364 12.11 -1.90 13.65
CA THR A 364 11.98 -2.43 15.01
C THR A 364 13.28 -2.37 15.82
N SER A 365 14.37 -1.85 15.23
CA SER A 365 15.68 -1.87 15.87
C SER A 365 15.79 -0.93 17.09
N PRO A 366 16.71 -1.23 18.04
CA PRO A 366 17.02 -0.31 19.13
C PRO A 366 17.51 1.07 18.67
N ALA A 367 18.19 1.16 17.52
CA ALA A 367 18.67 2.43 16.98
C ALA A 367 17.53 3.30 16.49
N VAL A 368 16.55 2.73 15.77
CA VAL A 368 15.34 3.43 15.32
C VAL A 368 14.49 3.87 16.52
N MET A 369 14.31 3.00 17.52
CA MET A 369 13.58 3.35 18.74
C MET A 369 14.26 4.50 19.51
N ARG A 370 15.59 4.53 19.56
CA ARG A 370 16.35 5.62 20.19
C ARG A 370 16.19 6.93 19.41
N PHE A 371 16.37 6.86 18.08
CA PHE A 371 16.17 8.01 17.19
C PHE A 371 14.77 8.59 17.36
N ALA A 372 13.73 7.74 17.40
CA ALA A 372 12.35 8.20 17.55
C ALA A 372 12.10 8.95 18.87
N ARG A 373 12.77 8.55 19.96
CA ARG A 373 12.71 9.27 21.25
C ARG A 373 13.48 10.59 21.21
N GLU A 374 14.70 10.57 20.68
CA GLU A 374 15.59 11.73 20.64
C GLU A 374 15.12 12.81 19.65
N ARG A 375 14.43 12.39 18.58
CA ARG A 375 13.96 13.23 17.47
C ARG A 375 12.43 13.28 17.37
N ALA A 376 11.75 13.13 18.52
CA ALA A 376 10.29 13.11 18.59
C ALA A 376 9.62 14.34 17.94
N GLN A 377 10.21 15.53 18.07
CA GLN A 377 9.68 16.75 17.46
C GLN A 377 9.77 16.76 15.92
N ASP A 378 10.80 16.13 15.35
CA ASP A 378 10.93 16.03 13.89
C ASP A 378 9.91 15.04 13.34
N ILE A 379 9.60 13.98 14.08
CA ILE A 379 8.56 13.02 13.73
C ILE A 379 7.17 13.68 13.86
N GLU A 380 6.92 14.40 14.96
CA GLU A 380 5.67 15.15 15.19
C GLU A 380 5.42 16.20 14.09
N TYR A 381 6.47 16.78 13.49
CA TYR A 381 6.34 17.63 12.31
C TYR A 381 5.76 16.87 11.11
N PHE A 382 6.25 15.69 10.76
CA PHE A 382 5.71 14.91 9.64
C PHE A 382 4.31 14.38 9.92
N LEU A 383 3.99 14.04 11.18
CA LEU A 383 2.61 13.74 11.59
C LEU A 383 1.68 14.93 11.34
N TYR A 384 2.11 16.13 11.73
CA TYR A 384 1.37 17.37 11.50
C TYR A 384 1.17 17.65 10.00
N LEU A 385 2.16 17.40 9.15
CA LEU A 385 2.00 17.55 7.70
C LEU A 385 0.94 16.58 7.13
N GLN A 386 0.95 15.31 7.53
CA GLN A 386 -0.06 14.35 7.08
C GLN A 386 -1.45 14.73 7.56
N TRP A 387 -1.58 15.27 8.79
CA TRP A 387 -2.84 15.80 9.30
C TRP A 387 -3.38 16.96 8.47
N LEU A 388 -2.52 17.92 8.11
CA LEU A 388 -2.91 19.03 7.22
C LEU A 388 -3.33 18.53 5.83
N ALA A 389 -2.59 17.57 5.27
CA ALA A 389 -2.89 17.01 3.95
C ALA A 389 -4.23 16.25 3.94
N ASP A 390 -4.49 15.42 4.96
CA ASP A 390 -5.78 14.72 5.12
C ASP A 390 -6.94 15.70 5.25
N ALA A 391 -6.80 16.71 6.12
CA ALA A 391 -7.83 17.70 6.36
C ALA A 391 -8.20 18.47 5.08
N GLN A 392 -7.20 18.89 4.29
CA GLN A 392 -7.45 19.63 3.04
C GLN A 392 -8.00 18.74 1.92
N LEU A 393 -7.61 17.46 1.82
CA LEU A 393 -8.20 16.53 0.86
C LEU A 393 -9.67 16.24 1.20
N ARG A 394 -9.97 16.03 2.49
CA ARG A 394 -11.34 15.87 3.00
C ARG A 394 -12.20 17.09 2.67
N GLU A 395 -11.67 18.29 2.87
CA GLU A 395 -12.35 19.54 2.53
C GLU A 395 -12.63 19.64 1.02
N ALA A 396 -11.73 19.13 0.17
CA ALA A 396 -11.95 19.06 -1.27
C ALA A 396 -13.09 18.08 -1.64
N GLN A 397 -13.13 16.90 -1.04
CA GLN A 397 -14.21 15.95 -1.25
C GLN A 397 -15.55 16.48 -0.73
N GLN A 398 -15.57 17.15 0.42
CA GLN A 398 -16.75 17.83 0.95
C GLN A 398 -17.24 18.92 -0.02
N THR A 399 -16.33 19.74 -0.55
CA THR A 399 -16.66 20.77 -1.55
C THR A 399 -17.31 20.15 -2.79
N ALA A 400 -16.81 19.00 -3.26
CA ALA A 400 -17.41 18.30 -4.40
C ALA A 400 -18.85 17.86 -4.14
N ARG A 401 -19.12 17.32 -2.94
CA ARG A 401 -20.48 16.92 -2.52
C ARG A 401 -21.41 18.13 -2.39
N GLU A 402 -20.95 19.20 -1.76
CA GLU A 402 -21.72 20.44 -1.56
C GLU A 402 -22.05 21.14 -2.90
N CYS A 403 -21.16 21.04 -3.88
CA CYS A 403 -21.40 21.53 -5.24
C CYS A 403 -22.27 20.58 -6.09
N GLY A 404 -22.76 19.47 -5.52
CA GLY A 404 -23.69 18.56 -6.18
C GLY A 404 -23.07 17.59 -7.19
N MET A 405 -21.75 17.35 -7.12
CA MET A 405 -21.12 16.35 -7.98
C MET A 405 -21.68 14.95 -7.67
N SER A 406 -22.10 14.22 -8.70
CA SER A 406 -22.74 12.89 -8.56
C SER A 406 -21.78 11.80 -8.07
N ILE A 407 -20.47 11.98 -8.28
CA ILE A 407 -19.40 11.08 -7.80
C ILE A 407 -18.49 11.88 -6.85
N GLY A 408 -17.94 13.01 -7.30
CA GLY A 408 -16.97 13.80 -6.53
C GLY A 408 -15.54 13.48 -6.93
N LEU A 409 -14.65 13.19 -5.96
CA LEU A 409 -13.27 12.84 -6.28
C LEU A 409 -13.12 11.39 -6.77
N TYR A 410 -12.29 11.22 -7.79
CA TYR A 410 -11.83 9.94 -8.34
C TYR A 410 -10.33 9.83 -8.13
N GLY A 411 -9.93 8.96 -7.19
CA GLY A 411 -8.54 8.72 -6.81
C GLY A 411 -7.84 7.72 -7.72
N ASP A 412 -6.51 7.65 -7.62
CA ASP A 412 -5.67 6.76 -8.41
C ASP A 412 -4.59 6.09 -7.56
N VAL A 413 -4.53 4.76 -7.60
CA VAL A 413 -3.57 3.95 -6.85
C VAL A 413 -2.50 3.42 -7.79
N ALA A 414 -1.28 3.94 -7.65
CA ALA A 414 -0.09 3.39 -8.29
C ALA A 414 0.14 1.90 -7.96
N VAL A 415 0.73 1.19 -8.93
CA VAL A 415 0.98 -0.26 -8.89
C VAL A 415 1.83 -0.72 -7.68
N GLY A 416 2.74 0.11 -7.19
CA GLY A 416 3.62 -0.22 -6.08
C GLY A 416 4.32 1.00 -5.48
N ALA A 417 5.30 0.77 -4.63
CA ALA A 417 6.04 1.80 -3.89
C ALA A 417 7.54 1.73 -4.19
N ASN A 418 8.23 2.85 -4.07
CA ASN A 418 9.66 2.99 -4.31
C ASN A 418 10.46 1.98 -3.46
N SER A 419 11.49 1.38 -4.06
CA SER A 419 12.38 0.40 -3.40
C SER A 419 13.05 0.92 -2.13
N ALA A 420 13.21 2.24 -2.01
CA ALA A 420 13.78 2.92 -0.87
C ALA A 420 12.77 3.70 -0.03
N GLY A 421 11.47 3.61 -0.31
CA GLY A 421 10.40 4.35 0.38
C GLY A 421 10.04 3.85 1.77
N SER A 422 9.20 4.61 2.47
CA SER A 422 8.67 4.27 3.80
C SER A 422 7.83 2.99 3.80
N GLU A 423 7.07 2.70 2.75
CA GLU A 423 6.24 1.49 2.68
C GLU A 423 7.09 0.23 2.58
N THR A 424 8.21 0.28 1.83
CA THR A 424 9.15 -0.84 1.71
C THR A 424 10.05 -0.99 2.93
N TRP A 425 10.35 0.11 3.64
CA TRP A 425 11.07 0.07 4.93
C TRP A 425 10.20 -0.48 6.07
N SER A 426 8.93 -0.08 6.14
CA SER A 426 8.04 -0.43 7.26
C SER A 426 7.61 -1.90 7.24
N ASN A 427 7.63 -2.55 6.07
CA ASN A 427 7.28 -3.97 5.92
C ASN A 427 8.23 -4.66 4.93
N ARG A 428 9.51 -4.73 5.29
CA ARG A 428 10.58 -5.26 4.41
C ARG A 428 10.34 -6.66 3.90
N HIS A 429 9.71 -7.53 4.69
CA HIS A 429 9.42 -8.92 4.31
C HIS A 429 8.38 -9.02 3.20
N LEU A 430 7.48 -8.03 3.08
CA LEU A 430 6.47 -8.01 2.04
C LEU A 430 7.03 -7.68 0.66
N TYR A 431 8.16 -6.97 0.55
CA TYR A 431 8.66 -6.44 -0.73
C TYR A 431 9.95 -7.12 -1.19
N LEU A 432 9.94 -7.65 -2.41
CA LEU A 432 11.07 -8.41 -2.96
C LEU A 432 12.06 -7.50 -3.69
N GLN A 433 13.09 -7.05 -2.98
CA GLN A 433 14.13 -6.13 -3.49
C GLN A 433 15.02 -6.72 -4.60
N GLY A 434 14.95 -8.04 -4.82
CA GLY A 434 15.68 -8.76 -5.87
C GLY A 434 14.99 -8.74 -7.25
N ALA A 435 13.78 -8.20 -7.33
CA ALA A 435 13.02 -8.06 -8.58
C ALA A 435 12.36 -6.69 -8.65
N SER A 436 11.96 -6.29 -9.85
CA SER A 436 11.13 -5.11 -10.10
C SER A 436 9.89 -5.47 -10.91
N VAL A 437 8.82 -4.72 -10.72
CA VAL A 437 7.61 -4.83 -11.53
C VAL A 437 7.89 -4.18 -12.88
N GLY A 438 7.35 -4.79 -13.94
CA GLY A 438 7.47 -4.26 -15.29
C GLY A 438 6.34 -4.70 -16.21
N ALA A 439 6.64 -4.68 -17.50
CA ALA A 439 5.79 -5.21 -18.55
C ALA A 439 6.61 -5.93 -19.62
N PRO A 440 6.13 -7.06 -20.17
CA PRO A 440 6.83 -7.74 -21.26
C PRO A 440 6.93 -6.83 -22.50
N PRO A 441 7.84 -7.13 -23.45
CA PRO A 441 7.89 -6.43 -24.72
C PRO A 441 6.53 -6.30 -25.40
N ASP A 442 6.18 -5.08 -25.83
CA ASP A 442 4.94 -4.79 -26.53
C ASP A 442 5.20 -4.01 -27.84
N ALA A 443 4.12 -3.63 -28.54
CA ALA A 443 4.21 -2.95 -29.83
C ALA A 443 4.84 -1.54 -29.76
N LEU A 444 4.72 -0.85 -28.62
CA LEU A 444 5.20 0.52 -28.40
C LEU A 444 6.52 0.53 -27.60
N ALA A 445 6.74 -0.46 -26.74
CA ALA A 445 7.93 -0.69 -25.96
C ALA A 445 8.55 -2.05 -26.31
N LEU A 446 9.28 -2.10 -27.45
CA LEU A 446 9.86 -3.34 -28.00
C LEU A 446 10.86 -4.05 -27.07
N LYS A 447 11.36 -3.37 -26.03
CA LYS A 447 12.28 -3.93 -25.02
C LYS A 447 11.56 -4.38 -23.74
N GLY A 448 10.25 -4.15 -23.64
CA GLY A 448 9.51 -4.18 -22.39
C GLY A 448 9.80 -2.95 -21.54
N GLN A 449 9.32 -2.97 -20.31
CA GLN A 449 9.46 -1.87 -19.36
C GLN A 449 9.83 -2.43 -18.00
N ASP A 450 10.87 -1.86 -17.38
CA ASP A 450 11.20 -2.07 -15.97
C ASP A 450 10.82 -0.79 -15.23
N TRP A 451 9.88 -0.89 -14.29
CA TRP A 451 9.37 0.27 -13.54
C TRP A 451 10.14 0.54 -12.25
N GLY A 452 11.13 -0.29 -11.89
CA GLY A 452 12.02 -0.05 -10.75
C GLY A 452 11.35 -0.15 -9.36
N ILE A 453 10.17 -0.77 -9.28
CA ILE A 453 9.36 -0.92 -8.07
C ILE A 453 9.38 -2.37 -7.63
N PRO A 454 9.73 -2.72 -6.38
CA PRO A 454 9.72 -4.11 -5.92
C PRO A 454 8.29 -4.68 -5.90
N PRO A 455 8.08 -5.92 -6.37
CA PRO A 455 6.79 -6.57 -6.23
C PRO A 455 6.54 -6.98 -4.77
N GLN A 456 5.26 -7.13 -4.42
CA GLN A 456 4.85 -7.74 -3.16
C GLN A 456 5.00 -9.26 -3.23
N HIS A 457 5.51 -9.87 -2.16
CA HIS A 457 5.62 -11.32 -2.03
C HIS A 457 4.22 -11.93 -1.81
N PRO A 458 3.71 -12.77 -2.73
CA PRO A 458 2.32 -13.25 -2.67
C PRO A 458 2.05 -14.16 -1.46
N GLU A 459 3.01 -15.01 -1.08
CA GLU A 459 2.90 -15.85 0.11
C GLU A 459 2.93 -15.03 1.41
N GLU A 460 3.81 -14.03 1.51
CA GLU A 460 3.86 -13.14 2.67
C GLU A 460 2.57 -12.31 2.78
N LEU A 461 2.02 -11.82 1.67
CA LEU A 461 0.73 -11.12 1.68
C LEU A 461 -0.41 -12.00 2.21
N ARG A 462 -0.41 -13.30 1.90
CA ARG A 462 -1.35 -14.28 2.46
C ARG A 462 -1.04 -14.58 3.93
N ALA A 463 0.24 -14.72 4.31
CA ALA A 463 0.66 -14.93 5.70
C ALA A 463 0.23 -13.78 6.60
N GLN A 464 0.31 -12.55 6.09
CA GLN A 464 -0.21 -11.32 6.72
C GLN A 464 -1.73 -11.15 6.57
N GLN A 465 -2.45 -12.21 6.18
CA GLN A 465 -3.91 -12.26 6.09
C GLN A 465 -4.53 -11.15 5.23
N HIS A 466 -3.83 -10.79 4.15
CA HIS A 466 -4.17 -9.69 3.24
C HIS A 466 -4.28 -8.30 3.89
N ARG A 467 -3.82 -8.11 5.14
CA ARG A 467 -3.85 -6.82 5.85
C ARG A 467 -3.24 -5.66 5.03
N PRO A 468 -2.07 -5.82 4.39
CA PRO A 468 -1.49 -4.73 3.59
C PRO A 468 -2.39 -4.25 2.45
N PHE A 469 -3.04 -5.18 1.73
CA PHE A 469 -3.96 -4.83 0.64
C PHE A 469 -5.25 -4.20 1.15
N ILE A 470 -5.78 -4.70 2.27
CA ILE A 470 -6.96 -4.12 2.94
C ILE A 470 -6.69 -2.67 3.34
N SER A 471 -5.57 -2.42 4.04
CA SER A 471 -5.17 -1.07 4.44
C SER A 471 -4.93 -0.14 3.26
N LEU A 472 -4.29 -0.65 2.19
CA LEU A 472 -4.09 0.12 0.96
C LEU A 472 -5.41 0.60 0.35
N VAL A 473 -6.37 -0.32 0.18
CA VAL A 473 -7.67 0.01 -0.41
C VAL A 473 -8.48 0.92 0.52
N ALA A 474 -8.53 0.62 1.82
CA ALA A 474 -9.27 1.42 2.79
C ALA A 474 -8.76 2.87 2.85
N ASN A 475 -7.46 3.08 2.95
CA ASN A 475 -6.87 4.43 3.00
C ASN A 475 -7.14 5.20 1.70
N ASN A 476 -7.03 4.55 0.55
CA ASN A 476 -7.23 5.19 -0.75
C ASN A 476 -8.70 5.39 -1.12
N MET A 477 -9.64 4.77 -0.41
CA MET A 477 -11.09 4.99 -0.58
C MET A 477 -11.66 6.02 0.40
N HIS A 478 -10.92 6.41 1.44
CA HIS A 478 -11.45 7.19 2.55
C HIS A 478 -12.00 8.58 2.14
N GLU A 479 -11.32 9.30 1.23
CA GLU A 479 -11.73 10.65 0.77
C GLU A 479 -12.10 10.73 -0.72
N VAL A 480 -12.40 9.59 -1.35
CA VAL A 480 -12.81 9.54 -2.77
C VAL A 480 -14.06 8.68 -2.94
N ALA A 481 -14.77 8.87 -4.04
CA ALA A 481 -15.99 8.11 -4.35
C ALA A 481 -15.80 7.10 -5.49
N ALA A 482 -14.67 7.18 -6.20
CA ALA A 482 -14.23 6.22 -7.19
C ALA A 482 -12.72 6.04 -7.07
N LEU A 483 -12.24 4.84 -7.38
CA LEU A 483 -10.82 4.51 -7.28
C LEU A 483 -10.32 3.82 -8.55
N ARG A 484 -9.26 4.37 -9.14
CA ARG A 484 -8.50 3.72 -10.21
C ARG A 484 -7.49 2.79 -9.57
N LEU A 485 -7.52 1.52 -9.94
CA LEU A 485 -6.41 0.61 -9.67
C LEU A 485 -5.53 0.59 -10.92
N ASP A 486 -4.39 1.27 -10.86
CA ASP A 486 -3.43 1.25 -11.95
C ASP A 486 -2.92 -0.17 -12.16
N HIS A 487 -2.80 -0.57 -13.43
CA HIS A 487 -2.41 -1.92 -13.82
C HIS A 487 -3.20 -3.02 -13.07
N VAL A 488 -4.54 -2.95 -13.09
CA VAL A 488 -5.47 -3.85 -12.36
C VAL A 488 -5.18 -5.36 -12.52
N MET A 489 -4.47 -5.75 -13.58
CA MET A 489 -3.98 -7.11 -13.77
C MET A 489 -3.14 -7.61 -12.59
N THR A 490 -2.57 -6.72 -11.76
CA THR A 490 -1.88 -7.03 -10.50
C THR A 490 -2.67 -7.92 -9.56
N LEU A 491 -4.01 -7.82 -9.59
CA LEU A 491 -4.90 -8.66 -8.79
C LEU A 491 -4.86 -10.13 -9.23
N TYR A 492 -4.34 -10.41 -10.43
CA TYR A 492 -4.21 -11.74 -11.00
C TYR A 492 -2.75 -12.17 -11.18
N ARG A 493 -1.91 -11.32 -11.81
CA ARG A 493 -0.49 -11.59 -12.10
C ARG A 493 0.30 -10.30 -12.28
N LEU A 494 1.62 -10.40 -12.12
CA LEU A 494 2.56 -9.32 -12.40
C LEU A 494 3.75 -9.84 -13.22
N TRP A 495 4.29 -8.99 -14.09
CA TRP A 495 5.53 -9.25 -14.80
C TRP A 495 6.70 -8.79 -13.93
N TRP A 496 7.60 -9.70 -13.56
CA TRP A 496 8.71 -9.41 -12.66
C TRP A 496 10.01 -9.46 -13.43
N VAL A 497 10.75 -8.35 -13.43
CA VAL A 497 12.08 -8.27 -14.02
C VAL A 497 13.10 -8.57 -12.91
N PRO A 498 13.90 -9.64 -13.02
CA PRO A 498 14.97 -9.86 -12.05
C PRO A 498 15.96 -8.70 -12.07
N ARG A 499 16.40 -8.25 -10.89
CA ARG A 499 17.29 -7.09 -10.78
C ARG A 499 18.57 -7.31 -11.59
N GLY A 500 18.94 -6.31 -12.40
CA GLY A 500 20.10 -6.36 -13.28
C GLY A 500 19.89 -7.09 -14.61
N ARG A 501 18.67 -7.55 -14.91
CA ARG A 501 18.28 -8.12 -16.21
C ARG A 501 17.41 -7.17 -17.03
N LEU A 502 17.13 -7.53 -18.28
CA LEU A 502 16.24 -6.76 -19.15
C LEU A 502 14.80 -7.20 -18.95
N SER A 503 13.85 -6.31 -19.23
CA SER A 503 12.44 -6.62 -19.09
C SER A 503 11.94 -7.80 -19.94
N LYS A 504 12.63 -8.15 -21.02
CA LYS A 504 12.33 -9.35 -21.82
C LYS A 504 12.69 -10.68 -21.12
N ASP A 505 13.48 -10.62 -20.05
CA ASP A 505 13.98 -11.74 -19.25
C ASP A 505 13.15 -11.95 -17.97
N GLY A 506 11.98 -11.30 -17.88
CA GLY A 506 11.04 -11.42 -16.77
C GLY A 506 10.02 -12.53 -16.88
#